data_AF-A0A4W3KF22-F1
#
_entry.id   AF-A0A4W3KF22-F1
#
_cell.length_a   1.000
_cell.length_b   1.000
_cell.length_c   1.000
_cell.angle_alpha   90.00
_cell.angle_beta   90.00
_cell.angle_gamma   90.00
#
_symmetry.space_group_name_H-M   'P 1'
#
loop_
_entity.id
_entity.type
_entity.pdbx_description
1 polymer ?
#
loop_
_entity_poly.entity_id
_entity_poly.type
_entity_poly.pdbx_seq_one_letter_code
_entity_poly.pdbx_strand_id
1 'polypeptide(L)'
;MMKPDYEWTEEQKRQAKEHLIKEQELNEEKDKYRKTLESEMRKLQASVTEATHAFDDVFAKLFDKKIKSEMIIYQEELKITNLVVIVLCCEEINTWEAELNYLINKNIKQKEESEQRLLETKVQVDQYREAYDDLVAEDKLLDRGFRKEFFELNAHTVDQLYKQFKRRPR
;
A
#
# COMPACT_ATOMS: atom_id res chain seq x y z
N MET A 1 -48.85 -28.21 -86.10
CA MET A 1 -49.37 -27.38 -87.21
C MET A 1 -50.79 -26.96 -86.84
N MET A 2 -51.06 -25.66 -86.73
CA MET A 2 -52.41 -25.14 -86.47
C MET A 2 -53.28 -25.36 -87.70
N LYS A 3 -54.52 -25.85 -87.52
CA LYS A 3 -55.53 -25.86 -88.58
C LYS A 3 -55.81 -24.42 -89.03
N PRO A 4 -55.90 -24.14 -90.34
CA PRO A 4 -56.22 -22.81 -90.85
C PRO A 4 -57.56 -22.28 -90.33
N ASP A 5 -57.64 -20.97 -90.03
CA ASP A 5 -58.82 -20.31 -89.41
C ASP A 5 -60.15 -20.49 -90.17
N TYR A 6 -60.10 -20.82 -91.46
CA TYR A 6 -61.29 -21.06 -92.30
C TYR A 6 -61.92 -22.45 -92.08
N GLU A 7 -61.24 -23.38 -91.42
CA GLU A 7 -61.74 -24.74 -91.12
C GLU A 7 -62.35 -24.86 -89.71
N TRP A 8 -62.33 -23.78 -88.94
CA TRP A 8 -62.80 -23.78 -87.57
C TRP A 8 -64.31 -23.61 -87.51
N THR A 9 -64.98 -24.45 -86.73
CA THR A 9 -66.39 -24.23 -86.37
C THR A 9 -66.52 -22.99 -85.48
N GLU A 10 -67.67 -22.33 -85.51
CA GLU A 10 -67.92 -21.11 -84.70
C GLU A 10 -67.69 -21.36 -83.19
N GLU A 11 -67.95 -22.57 -82.72
CA GLU A 11 -67.67 -22.99 -81.35
C GLU A 11 -66.16 -23.06 -81.04
N GLN A 12 -65.33 -23.53 -81.98
CA GLN A 12 -63.87 -23.54 -81.80
C GLN A 12 -63.29 -22.13 -81.77
N LYS A 13 -63.81 -21.21 -82.60
CA LYS A 13 -63.40 -19.79 -82.57
C LYS A 13 -63.79 -19.12 -81.25
N ARG A 14 -64.96 -19.46 -80.70
CA ARG A 14 -65.40 -18.98 -79.38
C ARG A 14 -64.48 -19.48 -78.27
N GLN A 15 -64.17 -20.77 -78.26
CA GLN A 15 -63.30 -21.39 -77.24
C GLN A 15 -61.87 -20.82 -77.27
N ALA A 16 -61.28 -20.56 -78.45
CA ALA A 16 -59.96 -19.93 -78.51
C ALA A 16 -59.96 -18.47 -78.04
N LYS A 17 -61.02 -17.70 -78.33
CA LYS A 17 -61.16 -16.34 -77.79
C LYS A 17 -61.27 -16.36 -76.26
N GLU A 18 -62.07 -17.28 -75.71
CA GLU A 18 -62.21 -17.44 -74.26
C GLU A 18 -60.89 -17.88 -73.60
N HIS A 19 -60.15 -18.81 -74.23
CA HIS A 19 -58.82 -19.21 -73.78
C HIS A 19 -57.84 -18.04 -73.77
N LEU A 20 -57.83 -17.22 -74.83
CA LEU A 20 -56.96 -16.04 -74.94
C LEU A 20 -57.24 -15.03 -73.83
N ILE A 21 -58.53 -14.78 -73.53
CA ILE A 21 -58.92 -13.88 -72.43
C ILE A 21 -58.46 -14.45 -71.08
N LYS A 22 -58.70 -15.73 -70.81
CA LYS A 22 -58.24 -16.38 -69.57
C LYS A 22 -56.72 -16.39 -69.43
N GLU A 23 -56.00 -16.53 -70.53
CA GLU A 23 -54.53 -16.48 -70.54
C GLU A 23 -54.03 -15.06 -70.22
N GLN A 24 -54.67 -14.02 -70.76
CA GLN A 24 -54.38 -12.63 -70.41
C GLN A 24 -54.68 -12.35 -68.93
N GLU A 25 -55.87 -12.73 -68.43
CA GLU A 25 -56.26 -12.56 -67.03
C GLU A 25 -55.28 -13.28 -66.08
N LEU A 26 -54.91 -14.52 -66.39
CA LEU A 26 -53.94 -15.29 -65.61
C LEU A 26 -52.56 -14.61 -65.59
N ASN A 27 -52.13 -14.03 -66.72
CA ASN A 27 -50.85 -13.34 -66.78
C ASN A 27 -50.88 -12.04 -65.97
N GLU A 28 -51.99 -11.30 -66.01
CA GLU A 28 -52.19 -10.11 -65.16
C GLU A 28 -52.20 -10.45 -63.67
N GLU A 29 -52.85 -11.54 -63.26
CA GLU A 29 -52.83 -11.99 -61.87
C GLU A 29 -51.44 -12.40 -61.40
N LYS A 30 -50.68 -13.12 -62.24
CA LYS A 30 -49.28 -13.46 -61.96
C LYS A 30 -48.41 -12.22 -61.79
N ASP A 31 -48.58 -11.22 -62.66
CA ASP A 31 -47.83 -9.97 -62.57
C ASP A 31 -48.21 -9.15 -61.33
N LYS A 32 -49.49 -9.10 -60.96
CA LYS A 32 -49.96 -8.48 -59.71
C LYS A 32 -49.35 -9.19 -58.50
N TYR A 33 -49.39 -10.51 -58.47
CA TYR A 33 -48.83 -11.31 -57.37
C TYR A 33 -47.31 -11.13 -57.25
N ARG A 34 -46.57 -11.14 -58.37
CA ARG A 34 -45.12 -10.86 -58.39
C ARG A 34 -44.81 -9.49 -57.80
N LYS A 35 -45.54 -8.44 -58.21
CA LYS A 35 -45.34 -7.08 -57.69
C LYS A 35 -45.63 -6.98 -56.18
N THR A 36 -46.65 -7.70 -55.68
CA THR A 36 -46.93 -7.77 -54.24
C THR A 36 -45.77 -8.41 -53.48
N LEU A 37 -45.27 -9.55 -53.94
CA LEU A 37 -44.14 -10.23 -53.32
C LEU A 37 -42.86 -9.37 -53.35
N GLU A 38 -42.56 -8.70 -54.46
CA GLU A 38 -41.41 -7.79 -54.55
C GLU A 38 -41.53 -6.61 -53.56
N SER A 39 -42.75 -6.07 -53.39
CA SER A 39 -43.03 -5.01 -52.42
C SER A 39 -42.84 -5.48 -50.98
N GLU A 40 -43.36 -6.66 -50.64
CA GLU A 40 -43.19 -7.26 -49.31
C GLU A 40 -41.72 -7.57 -49.02
N MET A 41 -40.99 -8.13 -49.99
CA MET A 41 -39.56 -8.40 -49.87
C MET A 41 -38.78 -7.12 -49.58
N ARG A 42 -39.05 -6.04 -50.32
CA ARG A 42 -38.41 -4.73 -50.09
C ARG A 42 -38.73 -4.16 -48.71
N LYS A 43 -39.98 -4.28 -48.25
CA LYS A 43 -40.39 -3.83 -46.90
C LYS A 43 -39.65 -4.61 -45.81
N LEU A 44 -39.56 -5.93 -45.95
CA LEU A 44 -38.82 -6.78 -45.00
C LEU A 44 -37.33 -6.42 -44.98
N GLN A 45 -36.70 -6.24 -46.14
CA GLN A 45 -35.30 -5.83 -46.22
C GLN A 45 -35.05 -4.46 -45.57
N ALA A 46 -35.96 -3.49 -45.79
CA ALA A 46 -35.87 -2.19 -45.14
C ALA A 46 -36.02 -2.31 -43.61
N SER A 47 -37.00 -3.09 -43.14
CA SER A 47 -37.23 -3.33 -41.71
C SER A 47 -36.04 -4.02 -41.03
N VAL A 48 -35.42 -5.01 -41.68
CA VAL A 48 -34.23 -5.67 -41.15
C VAL A 48 -33.04 -4.71 -41.06
N THR A 49 -32.84 -3.89 -42.11
CA THR A 49 -31.77 -2.88 -42.13
C THR A 49 -31.95 -1.85 -41.01
N GLU A 50 -33.17 -1.34 -40.84
CA GLU A 50 -33.50 -0.38 -39.77
C GLU A 50 -33.31 -0.99 -38.38
N ALA A 51 -33.77 -2.23 -38.16
CA ALA A 51 -33.59 -2.92 -36.89
C ALA A 51 -32.10 -3.16 -36.57
N THR A 52 -31.30 -3.48 -37.59
CA THR A 52 -29.85 -3.68 -37.43
C THR A 52 -29.15 -2.38 -37.04
N HIS A 53 -29.46 -1.28 -37.73
CA HIS A 53 -28.91 0.03 -37.38
C HIS A 53 -29.33 0.49 -35.97
N ALA A 54 -30.60 0.29 -35.61
CA ALA A 54 -31.08 0.62 -34.27
C ALA A 54 -30.37 -0.20 -33.18
N PHE A 55 -30.11 -1.48 -33.44
CA PHE A 55 -29.34 -2.33 -32.54
C PHE A 55 -27.88 -1.84 -32.40
N ASP A 56 -27.20 -1.57 -33.52
CA ASP A 56 -25.82 -1.11 -33.54
C ASP A 56 -25.65 0.23 -32.81
N ASP A 57 -26.60 1.16 -32.98
CA ASP A 57 -26.60 2.45 -32.27
C ASP A 57 -26.71 2.28 -30.76
N VAL A 58 -27.58 1.37 -30.29
CA VAL A 58 -27.72 1.06 -28.86
C VAL A 58 -26.46 0.38 -28.35
N PHE A 59 -25.92 -0.58 -29.11
CA PHE A 59 -24.69 -1.29 -28.76
C PHE A 59 -23.51 -0.33 -28.63
N ALA A 60 -23.33 0.59 -29.57
CA ALA A 60 -22.27 1.60 -29.54
C ALA A 60 -22.37 2.49 -28.30
N LYS A 61 -23.58 2.95 -27.93
CA LYS A 61 -23.81 3.74 -26.72
C LYS A 61 -23.48 2.96 -25.44
N LEU A 62 -23.87 1.69 -25.37
CA LEU A 62 -23.54 0.82 -24.24
C LEU A 62 -22.04 0.56 -24.14
N PHE A 63 -21.37 0.37 -25.28
CA PHE A 63 -19.93 0.15 -25.33
C PHE A 63 -19.15 1.39 -24.87
N ASP A 64 -19.53 2.59 -25.33
CA ASP A 64 -18.96 3.85 -24.85
C ASP A 64 -19.16 4.03 -23.34
N LYS A 65 -20.37 3.73 -22.83
CA LYS A 65 -20.65 3.77 -21.40
C LYS A 65 -19.77 2.79 -20.62
N LYS A 66 -19.59 1.56 -21.12
CA LYS A 66 -18.72 0.54 -20.52
C LYS A 66 -17.29 1.06 -20.41
N ILE A 67 -16.72 1.58 -21.51
CA ILE A 67 -15.36 2.13 -21.52
C ILE A 67 -15.21 3.25 -20.49
N LYS A 68 -16.14 4.21 -20.46
CA LYS A 68 -16.10 5.33 -19.51
C LYS A 68 -16.19 4.88 -18.06
N SER A 69 -17.06 3.91 -17.77
CA SER A 69 -17.18 3.33 -16.43
C SER A 69 -15.92 2.58 -16.02
N GLU A 70 -15.36 1.74 -16.91
CA GLU A 70 -14.10 1.01 -16.65
C GLU A 70 -12.93 1.97 -16.42
N MET A 71 -12.83 3.04 -17.21
CA MET A 71 -11.80 4.07 -17.03
C MET A 71 -11.85 4.71 -15.64
N ILE A 72 -13.05 5.03 -15.15
CA ILE A 72 -13.24 5.60 -13.80
C ILE A 72 -12.87 4.56 -12.74
N ILE A 73 -13.32 3.30 -12.89
CA ILE A 73 -12.99 2.22 -11.96
C ILE A 73 -11.47 2.07 -11.85
N TYR A 74 -10.75 1.96 -12.96
CA TYR A 74 -9.29 1.82 -12.95
C TYR A 74 -8.58 3.03 -12.33
N GLN A 75 -9.11 4.24 -12.56
CA GLN A 75 -8.57 5.44 -11.93
C GLN A 75 -8.73 5.41 -10.40
N GLU A 76 -9.89 4.97 -9.90
CA GLU A 76 -10.12 4.84 -8.46
C GLU A 76 -9.32 3.69 -7.84
N GLU A 77 -9.19 2.55 -8.52
CA GLU A 77 -8.34 1.44 -8.08
C GLU A 77 -6.87 1.88 -7.94
N LEU A 78 -6.36 2.66 -8.89
CA LEU A 78 -5.01 3.23 -8.81
C LEU A 78 -4.87 4.20 -7.62
N LYS A 79 -5.85 5.06 -7.38
CA LYS A 79 -5.85 5.96 -6.22
C LYS A 79 -5.83 5.20 -4.90
N ILE A 80 -6.67 4.17 -4.77
CA ILE A 80 -6.72 3.30 -3.58
C ILE A 80 -5.36 2.65 -3.37
N THR A 81 -4.76 2.09 -4.42
CA THR A 81 -3.43 1.46 -4.34
C THR A 81 -2.37 2.44 -3.86
N ASN A 82 -2.34 3.66 -4.40
CA ASN A 82 -1.40 4.70 -3.97
C ASN A 82 -1.61 5.11 -2.51
N LEU A 83 -2.87 5.25 -2.07
CA LEU A 83 -3.19 5.58 -0.68
C LEU A 83 -2.72 4.48 0.27
N VAL A 84 -2.93 3.21 -0.09
CA VAL A 84 -2.44 2.06 0.71
C VAL A 84 -0.93 2.13 0.89
N VAL A 85 -0.17 2.41 -0.17
CA VAL A 85 1.30 2.55 -0.08
C VAL A 85 1.70 3.68 0.87
N ILE A 86 1.05 4.85 0.76
CA ILE A 86 1.35 6.00 1.63
C ILE A 86 1.06 5.65 3.10
N VAL A 87 -0.09 5.02 3.38
CA VAL A 87 -0.48 4.63 4.75
C VAL A 87 0.55 3.67 5.34
N LEU A 88 0.97 2.64 4.58
CA LEU A 88 1.98 1.69 5.04
C LEU A 88 3.32 2.38 5.33
N CYS A 89 3.76 3.31 4.48
CA CYS A 89 4.97 4.09 4.74
C CYS A 89 4.85 4.96 6.00
N CYS A 90 3.69 5.58 6.24
CA CYS A 90 3.44 6.35 7.46
C CYS A 90 3.48 5.45 8.70
N GLU A 91 2.89 4.27 8.65
CA GLU A 91 2.94 3.30 9.75
C GLU A 91 4.37 2.83 10.06
N GLU A 92 5.19 2.60 9.04
CA GLU A 92 6.61 2.25 9.18
C GLU A 92 7.39 3.40 9.85
N ILE A 93 7.22 4.64 9.37
CA ILE A 93 7.85 5.83 9.96
C ILE A 93 7.45 5.99 11.43
N ASN A 94 6.15 5.87 11.74
CA ASN A 94 5.65 5.98 13.11
C ASN A 94 6.24 4.90 14.03
N THR A 95 6.41 3.69 13.51
CA THR A 95 7.02 2.57 14.25
C THR A 95 8.48 2.86 14.56
N TRP A 96 9.25 3.35 13.57
CA TRP A 96 10.64 3.74 13.76
C TRP A 96 10.79 4.93 14.71
N GLU A 97 9.91 5.93 14.61
CA GLU A 97 9.90 7.07 15.52
C GLU A 97 9.64 6.61 16.97
N ALA A 98 8.68 5.71 17.18
CA ALA A 98 8.40 5.17 18.51
C ALA A 98 9.61 4.43 19.11
N GLU A 99 10.30 3.61 18.30
CA GLU A 99 11.51 2.89 18.73
C GLU A 99 12.66 3.86 19.06
N LEU A 100 12.89 4.87 18.21
CA LEU A 100 13.92 5.88 18.45
C LEU A 100 13.64 6.68 19.72
N ASN A 101 12.38 7.08 19.95
CA ASN A 101 11.97 7.76 21.16
C ASN A 101 12.16 6.87 22.40
N TYR A 102 11.87 5.57 22.29
CA TYR A 102 12.15 4.62 23.36
C TYR A 102 13.66 4.55 23.69
N LEU A 103 14.50 4.42 22.67
CA LEU A 103 15.96 4.35 22.83
C LEU A 103 16.55 5.64 23.42
N ILE A 104 16.08 6.80 22.97
CA ILE A 104 16.49 8.11 23.50
C ILE A 104 16.15 8.20 24.99
N ASN A 105 14.90 7.89 25.36
CA ASN A 105 14.47 7.93 26.76
C ASN A 105 15.25 6.95 27.65
N LYS A 106 15.55 5.75 27.12
CA LYS A 106 16.40 4.77 27.81
C LYS A 106 17.82 5.31 28.03
N ASN A 107 18.43 5.92 27.01
CA ASN A 107 19.77 6.49 27.11
C ASN A 107 19.83 7.68 28.07
N ILE A 108 18.80 8.54 28.10
CA ILE A 108 18.70 9.65 29.06
C ILE A 108 18.71 9.10 30.48
N LYS A 109 17.87 8.10 30.78
CA LYS A 109 17.83 7.48 32.12
C LYS A 109 19.18 6.87 32.51
N GLN A 110 19.81 6.13 31.60
CA GLN A 110 21.13 5.53 31.85
C GLN A 110 22.22 6.59 32.10
N LYS A 111 22.15 7.72 31.38
CA LYS A 111 23.05 8.85 31.58
C LYS A 111 22.84 9.47 32.96
N GLU A 112 21.59 9.76 33.35
CA GLU A 112 21.26 10.33 34.66
C GLU A 112 21.76 9.44 35.81
N GLU A 113 21.51 8.13 35.71
CA GLU A 113 22.02 7.16 36.69
C GLU A 113 23.56 7.15 36.75
N SER A 114 24.23 7.26 35.60
CA SER A 114 25.69 7.30 35.53
C SER A 114 26.26 8.59 36.12
N GLU A 115 25.60 9.73 35.87
CA GLU A 115 25.98 11.02 36.44
C GLU A 115 25.84 11.03 37.96
N GLN A 116 24.74 10.44 38.48
CA GLN A 116 24.53 10.29 39.91
C GLN A 116 25.62 9.41 40.56
N ARG A 117 25.89 8.23 39.99
CA ARG A 117 26.97 7.35 40.48
C ARG A 117 28.33 8.03 40.44
N LEU A 118 28.61 8.83 39.40
CA LEU A 118 29.85 9.58 39.29
C LEU A 118 29.97 10.64 40.39
N LEU A 119 28.88 11.34 40.72
CA LEU A 119 28.86 12.33 41.79
C LEU A 119 29.12 11.68 43.15
N GLU A 120 28.42 10.58 43.45
CA GLU A 120 28.62 9.81 44.68
C GLU A 120 30.05 9.29 44.82
N THR A 121 30.61 8.76 43.73
CA THR A 121 32.00 8.28 43.70
C THR A 121 32.99 9.41 43.96
N LYS A 122 32.76 10.61 43.39
CA LYS A 122 33.61 11.77 43.67
C LYS A 122 33.62 12.16 45.14
N VAL A 123 32.43 12.21 45.76
CA VAL A 123 32.29 12.49 47.19
C VAL A 123 33.05 11.44 48.03
N GLN A 124 32.90 10.16 47.70
CA GLN A 124 33.63 9.09 48.40
C GLN A 124 35.15 9.23 48.24
N VAL A 125 35.64 9.55 47.04
CA VAL A 125 37.07 9.76 46.80
C VAL A 125 37.61 10.93 47.63
N ASP A 126 36.86 12.03 47.73
CA ASP A 126 37.27 13.18 48.54
C ASP A 126 37.29 12.84 50.04
N GLN A 127 36.31 12.08 50.53
CA GLN A 127 36.29 11.57 51.91
C GLN A 127 37.48 10.65 52.21
N TYR A 128 37.83 9.74 51.29
CA TYR A 128 39.00 8.87 51.46
C TYR A 128 40.31 9.65 51.45
N ARG A 129 40.40 10.73 50.65
CA ARG A 129 41.58 11.60 50.63
C ARG A 129 41.73 12.35 51.95
N GLU A 130 40.65 12.94 52.47
CA GLU A 130 40.66 13.63 53.76
C GLU A 130 41.05 12.67 54.89
N ALA A 131 40.42 11.50 54.96
CA ALA A 131 40.75 10.48 55.96
C ALA A 131 42.21 9.99 55.85
N TYR A 132 42.75 9.88 54.64
CA TYR A 132 44.16 9.53 54.44
C TYR A 132 45.10 10.66 54.90
N ASP A 133 44.79 11.92 54.57
CA ASP A 133 45.59 13.07 55.00
C ASP A 133 45.59 13.21 56.53
N ASP A 134 44.45 12.99 57.17
CA ASP A 134 44.31 12.95 58.64
C ASP A 134 45.16 11.83 59.25
N LEU A 135 45.07 10.60 58.73
CA LEU A 135 45.87 9.46 59.20
C LEU A 135 47.39 9.73 59.06
N VAL A 136 47.81 10.33 57.95
CA VAL A 136 49.21 10.72 57.71
C VAL A 136 49.64 11.83 58.68
N ALA A 137 48.77 12.78 58.99
CA ALA A 137 49.04 13.83 59.96
C ALA A 137 49.17 13.28 61.39
N GLU A 138 48.29 12.37 61.78
CA GLU A 138 48.33 11.66 63.07
C GLU A 138 49.63 10.84 63.20
N ASP A 139 50.01 10.07 62.17
CA ASP A 139 51.27 9.29 62.16
C ASP A 139 52.50 10.21 62.37
N LYS A 140 52.51 11.39 61.73
CA LYS A 140 53.56 12.39 61.91
C LYS A 140 53.57 12.98 63.33
N LEU A 141 52.41 13.21 63.94
CA LEU A 141 52.31 13.71 65.31
C LEU A 141 52.80 12.66 66.31
N LEU A 142 52.35 11.41 66.18
CA LEU A 142 52.82 10.28 66.99
C LEU A 142 54.34 10.12 66.88
N ASP A 143 54.90 10.24 65.68
CA ASP A 143 56.35 10.16 65.49
C ASP A 143 57.12 11.28 66.21
N ARG A 144 56.61 12.51 66.18
CA ARG A 144 57.21 13.66 66.88
C ARG A 144 57.02 13.58 68.40
N GLY A 145 55.89 13.03 68.85
CA GLY A 145 55.53 12.88 70.25
C GLY A 145 56.20 11.69 70.93
N PHE A 146 56.60 10.67 70.18
CA PHE A 146 57.02 9.36 70.70
C PHE A 146 58.00 9.45 71.87
N ARG A 147 59.12 10.17 71.69
CA ARG A 147 60.16 10.25 72.74
C ARG A 147 59.70 11.00 73.99
N LYS A 148 58.74 11.92 73.86
CA LYS A 148 58.20 12.71 74.98
C LYS A 148 57.31 11.88 75.89
N GLU A 149 56.60 10.89 75.36
CA GLU A 149 55.71 10.02 76.15
C GLU A 149 56.48 9.05 77.07
N PHE A 150 57.75 8.78 76.79
CA PHE A 150 58.58 7.85 77.56
C PHE A 150 59.68 8.56 78.37
N PHE A 151 59.46 9.81 78.80
CA PHE A 151 60.47 10.61 79.50
C PHE A 151 60.94 10.01 80.85
N GLU A 152 60.13 9.14 81.45
CA GLU A 152 60.44 8.44 82.72
C GLU A 152 61.38 7.23 82.52
N LEU A 153 61.58 6.76 81.28
CA LEU A 153 62.46 5.65 80.96
C LEU A 153 63.89 6.12 80.67
N ASN A 154 64.86 5.22 80.87
CA ASN A 154 66.24 5.51 80.49
C ASN A 154 66.37 5.67 78.95
N ALA A 155 67.30 6.51 78.50
CA ALA A 155 67.44 6.88 77.09
C ALA A 155 67.72 5.68 76.16
N HIS A 156 68.43 4.66 76.63
CA HIS A 156 68.76 3.48 75.84
C HIS A 156 67.51 2.65 75.51
N THR A 157 66.62 2.46 76.48
CA THR A 157 65.35 1.75 76.31
C THR A 157 64.42 2.51 75.35
N VAL A 158 64.33 3.84 75.46
CA VAL A 158 63.52 4.69 74.57
C VAL A 158 63.97 4.56 73.10
N ASP A 159 65.28 4.52 72.86
CA ASP A 159 65.86 4.38 71.51
C ASP A 159 65.57 3.01 70.88
N GLN A 160 65.61 1.94 71.69
CA GLN A 160 65.23 0.60 71.22
C GLN A 160 63.74 0.53 70.86
N LEU A 161 62.86 1.12 71.68
CA LEU A 161 61.42 1.19 71.42
C LEU A 161 61.11 2.00 70.16
N TYR A 162 61.79 3.13 69.94
CA TYR A 162 61.60 3.95 68.74
C TYR A 162 61.97 3.22 67.44
N LYS A 163 63.04 2.40 67.46
CA LYS A 163 63.43 1.57 66.29
C LYS A 163 62.36 0.55 65.93
N GLN A 164 61.70 -0.06 66.92
CA GLN A 164 60.60 -0.99 66.67
C GLN A 164 59.35 -0.26 66.17
N PHE A 165 59.01 0.89 66.78
CA PHE A 165 57.93 1.76 66.34
C PHE A 165 58.06 2.16 64.87
N LYS A 166 59.27 2.48 64.38
CA LYS A 166 59.54 2.82 62.98
C LYS A 166 59.36 1.68 61.98
N ARG A 167 59.36 0.43 62.43
CA ARG A 167 59.17 -0.76 61.58
C ARG A 167 57.72 -1.17 61.43
N ARG A 168 56.77 -0.46 62.04
CA ARG A 168 55.34 -0.75 61.89
C ARG A 168 54.90 -0.59 60.42
N PRO A 169 53.93 -1.40 59.95
CA PRO A 169 53.22 -1.12 58.71
C PRO A 169 52.59 0.27 58.76
N ARG A 170 52.63 0.99 57.64
CA ARG A 170 51.99 2.30 57.47
C ARG A 170 50.74 2.14 56.63
#